data_AF-A0A626QEF1-F1
#
_entry.id   AF-A0A626QEF1-F1
#
_cell.length_a   1.000
_cell.length_b   1.000
_cell.length_c   1.000
_cell.angle_alpha   90.00
_cell.angle_beta   90.00
_cell.angle_gamma   90.00
#
_symmetry.space_group_name_H-M   'P 1'
#
loop_
_entity.id
_entity.type
_entity.pdbx_description
1 polymer ?
#
loop_
_entity_poly.entity_id
_entity_poly.type
_entity_poly.pdbx_seq_one_letter_code
_entity_poly.pdbx_strand_id
1 'polypeptide(L)'
;PLHPVKFKQLFNAINRKIPYRIKYDFIGGGKKALFWPSVIISFLRFIPSLGNIARDMDYVRAQSETDPTAIMAINFATWGDTKDEAKRNLAALTKAIEGWGVSGVSKTYGNPGSALIASVPGLTTATPGSLHYPPLSEGLRMLPFERPASPWHGKGNINFITLDGKLFPYQIASPLQEKFTDVITGVPGSGKSVLANRLNLSSIYRADKKLPYLTIIDKGYSAKGIADL
;
A
#
# COMPACT_ATOMS: atom_id res chain seq x y z
N PRO A 1 18.40 2.09 -6.96
CA PRO A 1 18.70 2.30 -5.52
C PRO A 1 19.82 1.37 -5.05
N LEU A 2 20.77 1.82 -4.22
CA LEU A 2 21.83 0.93 -3.68
C LEU A 2 21.25 -0.24 -2.86
N HIS A 3 20.04 -0.07 -2.29
CA HIS A 3 19.21 -1.15 -1.77
C HIS A 3 17.74 -0.92 -2.13
N PRO A 4 17.07 -1.85 -2.84
CA PRO A 4 15.64 -1.74 -3.11
C PRO A 4 14.84 -1.93 -1.82
N VAL A 5 14.12 -0.89 -1.39
CA VAL A 5 13.23 -0.94 -0.23
C VAL A 5 11.80 -1.19 -0.66
N LYS A 6 11.14 -2.14 0.01
CA LYS A 6 9.74 -2.48 -0.24
C LYS A 6 8.81 -1.47 0.41
N PHE A 7 7.62 -1.27 -0.17
CA PHE A 7 6.58 -0.43 0.44
C PHE A 7 6.20 -0.86 1.87
N LYS A 8 6.22 -2.17 2.14
CA LYS A 8 5.89 -2.71 3.47
C LYS A 8 6.74 -2.13 4.60
N GLN A 9 8.00 -1.77 4.32
CA GLN A 9 8.88 -1.14 5.32
C GLN A 9 8.39 0.27 5.68
N LEU A 10 8.06 1.08 4.68
CA LEU A 10 7.43 2.40 4.89
C LEU A 10 6.12 2.27 5.65
N PHE A 11 5.26 1.33 5.22
CA PHE A 11 3.95 1.13 5.81
C PHE A 11 4.04 0.83 7.32
N ASN A 12 5.02 0.03 7.73
CA ASN A 12 5.26 -0.29 9.13
C ASN A 12 5.91 0.86 9.92
N ALA A 13 6.67 1.73 9.26
CA ALA A 13 7.31 2.89 9.89
C ALA A 13 6.32 4.04 10.15
N ILE A 14 5.26 4.16 9.35
CA ILE A 14 4.22 5.17 9.54
C ILE A 14 3.30 4.76 10.71
N ASN A 15 3.09 5.68 11.66
CA ASN A 15 2.13 5.45 12.74
C ASN A 15 0.71 5.33 12.18
N ARG A 16 0.00 4.25 12.53
CA ARG A 16 -1.37 3.96 12.08
C ARG A 16 -2.40 5.05 12.37
N LYS A 17 -2.14 5.91 13.37
CA LYS A 17 -3.03 7.04 13.70
C LYS A 17 -2.91 8.20 12.71
N ILE A 18 -1.84 8.27 11.92
CA ILE A 18 -1.64 9.35 10.96
C ILE A 18 -2.50 9.05 9.73
N PRO A 19 -3.48 9.90 9.41
CA PRO A 19 -4.21 9.74 8.17
C PRO A 19 -3.33 10.21 7.01
N TYR A 20 -3.15 9.37 6.00
CA TYR A 20 -2.36 9.73 4.84
C TYR A 20 -2.91 9.13 3.55
N ARG A 21 -2.51 9.72 2.44
CA ARG A 21 -2.76 9.25 1.08
C ARG A 21 -1.44 9.25 0.32
N ILE A 22 -1.28 8.26 -0.54
CA ILE A 22 -0.14 8.16 -1.45
C ILE A 22 -0.67 8.03 -2.86
N LYS A 23 -0.10 8.81 -3.78
CA LYS A 23 -0.32 8.69 -5.21
C LYS A 23 1.02 8.42 -5.88
N TYR A 24 1.02 7.45 -6.79
CA TYR A 24 2.15 7.14 -7.65
C TYR A 24 1.75 7.52 -9.07
N ASP A 25 2.49 8.46 -9.66
CA ASP A 25 2.35 8.81 -11.07
C ASP A 25 3.45 8.10 -11.85
N PHE A 26 3.06 7.34 -12.87
CA PHE A 26 3.96 6.74 -13.86
C PHE A 26 3.63 7.33 -15.23
N ILE A 27 4.59 8.03 -15.82
CA ILE A 27 4.44 8.72 -17.10
C ILE A 27 5.47 8.14 -18.08
N GLY A 28 5.04 7.90 -19.32
CA GLY A 28 5.91 7.43 -20.39
C GLY A 28 6.89 8.48 -20.88
N GLY A 29 7.92 8.06 -21.61
CA GLY A 29 8.86 8.97 -22.26
C GLY A 29 10.10 9.36 -21.43
N GLY A 30 10.45 8.60 -20.39
CA GLY A 30 11.63 8.85 -19.55
C GLY A 30 12.93 8.98 -20.35
N LYS A 31 13.13 8.14 -21.38
CA LYS A 31 14.28 8.25 -22.31
C LYS A 31 14.39 9.64 -22.97
N LYS A 32 13.27 10.19 -23.45
CA LYS A 32 13.24 11.51 -24.11
C LYS A 32 13.47 12.62 -23.09
N ALA A 33 12.85 12.52 -21.91
CA ALA A 33 13.01 13.51 -20.85
C ALA A 33 14.46 13.59 -20.32
N LEU A 34 15.17 12.46 -20.27
CA LEU A 34 16.56 12.41 -19.84
C LEU A 34 17.58 12.79 -20.91
N PHE A 35 17.21 12.88 -22.19
CA PHE A 35 18.16 13.11 -23.29
C PHE A 35 19.00 14.38 -23.08
N TRP A 36 18.38 15.55 -22.94
CA TRP A 36 19.11 16.81 -22.75
C TRP A 36 19.90 16.89 -21.44
N PRO A 37 19.33 16.55 -20.27
CA PRO A 37 20.09 16.48 -19.01
C PRO A 37 21.33 15.60 -19.12
N SER A 38 21.21 14.49 -19.86
CA SER A 38 22.27 13.51 -19.99
C SER A 38 23.43 13.99 -20.87
N VAL A 39 23.14 14.78 -21.90
CA VAL A 39 24.16 15.44 -22.72
C VAL A 39 24.92 16.47 -21.89
N ILE A 40 24.20 17.34 -21.18
CA ILE A 40 24.78 18.38 -20.33
C ILE A 40 25.68 17.76 -19.25
N ILE A 41 25.17 16.75 -18.54
CA ILE A 41 25.93 16.10 -17.46
C ILE A 41 27.15 15.38 -18.02
N SER A 42 27.11 14.83 -19.23
CA SER A 42 28.28 14.26 -19.90
C SER A 42 29.41 15.26 -20.14
N PHE A 43 29.10 16.53 -20.45
CA PHE A 43 30.12 17.58 -20.56
C PHE A 43 30.61 18.07 -19.20
N LEU A 44 29.75 18.07 -18.18
CA LEU A 44 30.05 18.60 -16.84
C LEU A 44 30.57 17.54 -15.84
N ARG A 45 30.91 16.32 -16.29
CA ARG A 45 31.36 15.21 -15.41
C ARG A 45 32.60 15.53 -14.59
N PHE A 46 33.42 16.47 -15.06
CA PHE A 46 34.62 16.90 -14.36
C PHE A 46 34.32 17.66 -13.06
N ILE A 47 33.08 18.14 -12.85
CA ILE A 47 32.66 18.81 -11.62
C ILE A 47 32.36 17.75 -10.54
N PRO A 48 33.08 17.72 -9.41
CA PRO A 48 32.92 16.66 -8.40
C PRO A 48 31.50 16.52 -7.85
N SER A 49 30.76 17.62 -7.69
CA SER A 49 29.38 17.60 -7.19
C SER A 49 28.39 16.92 -8.15
N LEU A 50 28.73 16.82 -9.44
CA LEU A 50 27.90 16.18 -10.47
C LEU A 50 28.28 14.72 -10.73
N GLY A 51 29.39 14.23 -10.14
CA GLY A 51 29.85 12.86 -10.35
C GLY A 51 28.84 11.80 -9.91
N ASN A 52 28.07 12.05 -8.84
CA ASN A 52 27.00 11.15 -8.40
C ASN A 52 25.85 11.11 -9.42
N ILE A 53 25.42 12.29 -9.88
CA ILE A 53 24.33 12.42 -10.85
C ILE A 53 24.74 11.76 -12.17
N ALA A 54 25.97 11.98 -12.64
CA ALA A 54 26.49 11.34 -13.84
C ALA A 54 26.47 9.80 -13.76
N ARG A 55 26.88 9.23 -12.61
CA ARG A 55 26.83 7.78 -12.38
C ARG A 55 25.40 7.23 -12.38
N ASP A 56 24.47 7.92 -11.73
CA ASP A 56 23.06 7.52 -11.70
C ASP A 56 22.44 7.57 -13.10
N MET A 57 22.79 8.58 -13.90
CA MET A 57 22.35 8.69 -15.28
C MET A 57 22.89 7.57 -16.18
N ASP A 58 24.16 7.20 -15.99
CA ASP A 58 24.76 6.08 -16.72
C ASP A 58 24.09 4.75 -16.34
N TYR A 59 23.78 4.56 -15.06
CA TYR A 59 23.02 3.40 -14.58
C TYR A 59 21.64 3.31 -15.25
N VAL A 60 20.87 4.40 -15.24
CA VAL A 60 19.52 4.43 -15.84
C VAL A 60 19.58 4.18 -17.35
N ARG A 61 20.59 4.73 -18.05
CA ARG A 61 20.80 4.49 -19.48
C ARG A 61 21.11 3.03 -19.79
N ALA A 62 22.02 2.42 -19.03
CA ALA A 62 22.40 1.02 -19.22
C ALA A 62 21.21 0.06 -19.02
N GLN A 63 20.35 0.34 -18.03
CA GLN A 63 19.14 -0.46 -17.80
C GLN A 63 18.04 -0.22 -18.84
N SER A 64 18.05 0.95 -19.49
CA SER A 64 17.01 1.35 -20.45
C SER A 64 16.92 0.47 -21.70
N GLU A 65 17.92 -0.36 -21.97
CA GLU A 65 17.92 -1.32 -23.08
C GLU A 65 16.97 -2.50 -22.85
N THR A 66 16.82 -2.94 -21.59
CA THR A 66 16.02 -4.11 -21.21
C THR A 66 14.81 -3.74 -20.34
N ASP A 67 14.89 -2.65 -19.58
CA ASP A 67 13.84 -2.15 -18.69
C ASP A 67 13.51 -0.68 -19.03
N PRO A 68 12.31 -0.35 -19.53
CA PRO A 68 11.99 1.01 -19.94
C PRO A 68 12.11 2.00 -18.77
N THR A 69 12.76 3.13 -19.01
CA THR A 69 12.81 4.22 -18.02
C THR A 69 11.46 4.95 -17.96
N ALA A 70 10.84 4.92 -16.78
CA ALA A 70 9.60 5.66 -16.50
C ALA A 70 9.91 7.03 -15.91
N ILE A 71 9.05 8.01 -16.14
CA ILE A 71 9.01 9.22 -15.32
C ILE A 71 8.08 8.90 -14.14
N MET A 72 8.60 8.94 -12.93
CA MET A 72 7.86 8.58 -11.72
C MET A 72 7.79 9.76 -10.77
N ALA A 73 6.64 9.98 -10.15
CA ALA A 73 6.53 10.85 -8.99
C ALA A 73 5.68 10.20 -7.91
N ILE A 74 6.04 10.48 -6.65
CA ILE A 74 5.31 9.97 -5.50
C ILE A 74 4.84 11.17 -4.68
N ASN A 75 3.53 11.33 -4.55
CA ASN A 75 2.93 12.39 -3.76
C ASN A 75 2.32 11.80 -2.48
N PHE A 76 2.72 12.35 -1.35
CA PHE A 76 2.18 12.03 -0.04
C PHE A 76 1.37 13.20 0.49
N ALA A 77 0.12 12.95 0.87
CA ALA A 77 -0.75 13.93 1.50
C ALA A 77 -1.21 13.43 2.87
N THR A 78 -1.30 14.33 3.85
CA THR A 78 -1.81 14.05 5.20
C THR A 78 -2.66 15.21 5.68
N TRP A 79 -3.51 14.97 6.67
CA TRP A 79 -4.43 15.96 7.22
C TRP A 79 -4.60 15.76 8.74
N GLY A 80 -5.33 16.66 9.37
CA GLY A 80 -5.68 16.62 10.80
C GLY A 80 -6.81 17.60 11.06
N ASP A 81 -7.49 17.45 12.19
CA ASP A 81 -8.65 18.30 12.53
C ASP A 81 -8.22 19.74 12.86
N THR A 82 -6.96 19.89 13.27
CA THR A 82 -6.32 21.18 13.53
C THR A 82 -5.07 21.37 12.70
N LYS A 83 -4.67 22.63 12.47
CA LYS A 83 -3.43 22.98 11.76
C LYS A 83 -2.19 22.39 12.44
N ASP A 84 -2.16 22.37 13.77
CA ASP A 84 -1.03 21.85 14.53
C ASP A 84 -0.95 20.33 14.49
N GLU A 85 -2.08 19.65 14.47
CA GLU A 85 -2.13 18.22 14.18
C GLU A 85 -1.64 17.91 12.76
N ALA A 86 -2.12 18.62 11.74
CA ALA A 86 -1.68 18.44 10.37
C ALA A 86 -0.16 18.64 10.21
N LYS A 87 0.42 19.65 10.90
CA LYS A 87 1.88 19.87 10.93
C LYS A 87 2.63 18.72 11.61
N ARG A 88 2.13 18.21 12.74
CA ARG A 88 2.73 17.05 13.44
C ARG A 88 2.69 15.79 12.57
N ASN A 89 1.54 15.54 11.94
CA ASN A 89 1.35 14.42 11.01
C ASN A 89 2.30 14.53 9.82
N LEU A 90 2.44 15.72 9.23
CA LEU A 90 3.39 15.97 8.14
C LEU A 90 4.84 15.72 8.57
N ALA A 91 5.24 16.17 9.76
CA ALA A 91 6.60 15.96 10.26
C ALA A 91 6.89 14.47 10.50
N ALA A 92 5.96 13.75 11.12
CA ALA A 92 6.10 12.31 11.37
C ALA A 92 6.12 11.50 10.05
N LEU A 93 5.26 11.85 9.09
CA LEU A 93 5.24 11.24 7.77
C LEU A 93 6.53 11.53 6.98
N THR A 94 7.02 12.77 7.02
CA THR A 94 8.31 13.14 6.40
C THR A 94 9.43 12.26 6.95
N LYS A 95 9.53 12.13 8.28
CA LYS A 95 10.55 11.31 8.92
C LYS A 95 10.46 9.83 8.50
N ALA A 96 9.24 9.29 8.37
CA ALA A 96 9.05 7.91 7.92
C ALA A 96 9.48 7.71 6.46
N ILE A 97 9.23 8.70 5.58
CA ILE A 97 9.64 8.67 4.17
C ILE A 97 11.16 8.83 4.03
N GLU A 98 11.76 9.75 4.78
CA GLU A 98 13.23 9.92 4.82
C GLU A 98 13.94 8.65 5.33
N GLY A 99 13.29 7.89 6.21
CA GLY A 99 13.76 6.57 6.63
C GLY A 99 13.46 5.44 5.63
N TRP A 100 12.61 5.69 4.63
CA TRP A 100 12.26 4.73 3.58
C TRP A 100 13.21 4.87 2.39
N GLY A 101 14.39 4.27 2.57
CA GLY A 101 15.49 4.40 1.61
C GLY A 101 16.16 5.78 1.65
N VAL A 102 17.14 6.00 0.78
CA VAL A 102 17.82 7.31 0.64
C VAL A 102 16.94 8.22 -0.21
N SER A 103 15.80 8.65 0.33
CA SER A 103 14.87 9.53 -0.39
C SER A 103 14.85 10.92 0.23
N GLY A 104 15.17 11.94 -0.58
CA GLY A 104 14.99 13.34 -0.18
C GLY A 104 13.53 13.73 -0.32
N VAL A 105 12.91 14.21 0.76
CA VAL A 105 11.53 14.69 0.74
C VAL A 105 11.50 16.18 0.42
N SER A 106 10.97 16.53 -0.75
CA SER A 106 10.62 17.91 -1.05
C SER A 106 9.27 18.23 -0.40
N LYS A 107 9.29 19.06 0.64
CA LYS A 107 8.05 19.59 1.24
C LYS A 107 7.45 20.59 0.26
N THR A 108 6.14 20.52 0.00
CA THR A 108 5.47 21.51 -0.85
C THR A 108 5.57 22.89 -0.19
N TYR A 109 6.52 23.70 -0.65
CA TYR A 109 6.60 25.12 -0.31
C TYR A 109 5.63 25.88 -1.23
N GLY A 110 4.59 26.47 -0.65
CA GLY A 110 3.61 27.28 -1.38
C GLY A 110 2.17 26.88 -1.06
N ASN A 111 1.46 26.31 -2.05
CA ASN A 111 0.03 26.03 -1.96
C ASN A 111 -0.25 24.55 -1.57
N PRO A 112 -0.61 24.27 -0.30
CA PRO A 112 -0.94 22.91 0.14
C PRO A 112 -2.19 22.34 -0.54
N GLY A 113 -3.10 23.19 -1.02
CA GLY A 113 -4.28 22.77 -1.76
C GLY A 113 -3.94 22.10 -3.10
N SER A 114 -2.90 22.59 -3.79
CA SER A 114 -2.44 21.97 -5.05
C SER A 114 -1.91 20.55 -4.83
N ALA A 115 -1.10 20.34 -3.77
CA ALA A 115 -0.62 19.02 -3.40
C ALA A 115 -1.77 18.08 -3.00
N LEU A 116 -2.76 18.58 -2.27
CA LEU A 116 -3.94 17.81 -1.91
C LEU A 116 -4.74 17.39 -3.15
N ILE A 117 -5.04 18.32 -4.06
CA ILE A 117 -5.79 18.06 -5.30
C ILE A 117 -5.01 17.04 -6.15
N ALA A 118 -3.71 17.22 -6.27
CA ALA A 118 -2.85 16.32 -7.04
C ALA A 118 -2.73 14.92 -6.45
N SER A 119 -2.93 14.75 -5.14
CA SER A 119 -3.00 13.43 -4.51
C SER A 119 -4.27 12.64 -4.86
N VAL A 120 -5.28 13.28 -5.47
CA VAL A 120 -6.55 12.65 -5.82
C VAL A 120 -6.52 12.24 -7.31
N PRO A 121 -6.65 10.94 -7.62
CA PRO A 121 -6.75 10.49 -9.01
C PRO A 121 -7.93 11.17 -9.72
N GLY A 122 -7.68 11.67 -10.94
CA GLY A 122 -8.71 12.27 -11.81
C GLY A 122 -9.01 13.75 -11.55
N LEU A 123 -8.54 14.37 -10.47
CA LEU A 123 -8.78 15.80 -10.22
C LEU A 123 -7.77 16.72 -10.92
N THR A 124 -6.59 16.22 -11.25
CA THR A 124 -5.60 16.97 -12.01
C THR A 124 -4.59 16.03 -12.67
N THR A 125 -4.05 16.48 -13.80
CA THR A 125 -2.91 15.87 -14.47
C THR A 125 -1.58 16.45 -14.00
N ALA A 126 -1.61 17.51 -13.18
CA ALA A 126 -0.41 18.09 -12.61
C ALA A 126 0.18 17.14 -11.55
N THR A 127 1.50 16.98 -11.62
CA THR A 127 2.29 16.20 -10.66
C THR A 127 3.20 17.15 -9.89
N PRO A 128 2.71 17.77 -8.80
CA PRO A 128 3.52 18.61 -7.94
C PRO A 128 4.43 17.71 -7.11
N GLY A 129 5.72 17.75 -7.41
CA GLY A 129 6.74 16.97 -6.73
C GLY A 129 8.01 16.84 -7.56
N SER A 130 9.05 16.27 -6.95
CA SER A 130 10.27 15.93 -7.67
C SER A 130 10.00 14.77 -8.62
N LEU A 131 10.40 14.93 -9.89
CA LEU A 131 10.34 13.85 -10.87
C LEU A 131 11.55 12.94 -10.70
N HIS A 132 11.29 11.64 -10.69
CA HIS A 132 12.27 10.57 -10.66
C HIS A 132 12.27 9.83 -11.99
N TYR A 133 13.39 9.19 -12.32
CA TYR A 133 13.53 8.45 -13.57
C TYR A 133 14.03 7.01 -13.33
N PRO A 134 13.31 6.19 -12.55
CA PRO A 134 13.72 4.82 -12.30
C PRO A 134 13.54 3.94 -13.55
N PRO A 135 14.30 2.85 -13.68
CA PRO A 135 13.86 1.69 -14.46
C PRO A 135 12.45 1.26 -13.98
N LEU A 136 11.55 0.90 -14.89
CA LEU A 136 10.16 0.63 -14.56
C LEU A 136 10.04 -0.48 -13.51
N SER A 137 10.83 -1.54 -13.61
CA SER A 137 10.78 -2.63 -12.64
C SER A 137 11.16 -2.19 -11.21
N GLU A 138 12.08 -1.24 -11.06
CA GLU A 138 12.44 -0.68 -9.76
C GLU A 138 11.32 0.20 -9.20
N GLY A 139 10.72 1.04 -10.05
CA GLY A 139 9.57 1.86 -9.66
C GLY A 139 8.37 1.00 -9.22
N LEU A 140 8.08 -0.09 -9.94
CA LEU A 140 7.00 -1.02 -9.60
C LEU A 140 7.24 -1.73 -8.26
N ARG A 141 8.49 -1.98 -7.85
CA ARG A 141 8.80 -2.58 -6.53
C ARG A 141 8.47 -1.65 -5.36
N MET A 142 8.34 -0.35 -5.60
CA MET A 142 7.96 0.64 -4.57
C MET A 142 6.44 0.71 -4.36
N LEU A 143 5.65 0.03 -5.20
CA LEU A 143 4.19 0.01 -5.10
C LEU A 143 3.69 -0.90 -3.97
N PRO A 144 2.50 -0.64 -3.42
CA PRO A 144 1.92 -1.39 -2.31
C PRO A 144 1.33 -2.75 -2.72
N PHE A 145 1.98 -3.50 -3.61
CA PHE A 145 1.47 -4.79 -4.10
C PHE A 145 1.38 -5.89 -3.03
N GLU A 146 2.18 -5.79 -1.97
CA GLU A 146 2.20 -6.78 -0.88
C GLU A 146 1.04 -6.62 0.11
N ARG A 147 0.16 -5.63 -0.08
CA ARG A 147 -0.99 -5.42 0.80
C ARG A 147 -2.04 -6.50 0.57
N PRO A 148 -2.53 -7.17 1.63
CA PRO A 148 -3.59 -8.18 1.49
C PRO A 148 -4.82 -7.64 0.74
N ALA A 149 -5.33 -8.44 -0.18
CA ALA A 149 -6.58 -8.20 -0.89
C ALA A 149 -7.48 -9.42 -0.73
N SER A 150 -8.76 -9.16 -0.47
CA SER A 150 -9.74 -10.23 -0.38
C SER A 150 -10.06 -10.75 -1.79
N PRO A 151 -10.04 -12.08 -2.02
CA PRO A 151 -10.49 -12.67 -3.27
C PRO A 151 -12.02 -12.65 -3.41
N TRP A 152 -12.76 -12.39 -2.33
CA TRP A 152 -14.22 -12.41 -2.30
C TRP A 152 -14.82 -11.03 -2.60
N HIS A 153 -14.56 -10.54 -3.82
CA HIS A 153 -14.94 -9.21 -4.36
C HIS A 153 -16.36 -8.71 -4.00
N GLY A 154 -16.55 -8.21 -2.77
CA GLY A 154 -17.85 -7.76 -2.26
C GLY A 154 -18.85 -8.87 -1.90
N LYS A 155 -18.45 -10.14 -1.96
CA LYS A 155 -19.31 -11.31 -1.69
C LYS A 155 -19.06 -11.93 -0.29
N GLY A 156 -18.28 -11.26 0.55
CA GLY A 156 -18.02 -11.71 1.91
C GLY A 156 -19.23 -11.56 2.82
N ASN A 157 -19.52 -12.59 3.62
CA ASN A 157 -20.57 -12.58 4.64
C ASN A 157 -20.03 -12.25 6.05
N ILE A 158 -18.70 -12.21 6.20
CA ILE A 158 -18.02 -11.71 7.39
C ILE A 158 -16.84 -10.83 6.96
N ASN A 159 -16.52 -9.82 7.76
CA ASN A 159 -15.39 -8.95 7.52
C ASN A 159 -14.36 -9.13 8.63
N PHE A 160 -13.12 -9.42 8.23
CA PHE A 160 -11.95 -9.36 9.10
C PHE A 160 -11.23 -8.03 8.91
N ILE A 161 -10.28 -7.77 9.80
CA ILE A 161 -9.34 -6.67 9.67
C ILE A 161 -7.96 -7.30 9.52
N THR A 162 -7.28 -7.00 8.42
CA THR A 162 -5.91 -7.45 8.20
C THR A 162 -4.95 -6.78 9.19
N LEU A 163 -3.74 -7.33 9.33
CA LEU A 163 -2.72 -6.71 10.17
C LEU A 163 -2.38 -5.29 9.73
N ASP A 164 -2.56 -4.95 8.45
CA ASP A 164 -2.40 -3.60 7.89
C ASP A 164 -3.66 -2.74 7.99
N GLY A 165 -4.66 -3.14 8.77
CA GLY A 165 -5.85 -2.33 9.11
C GLY A 165 -6.88 -2.20 8.00
N LYS A 166 -6.81 -3.04 6.96
CA LYS A 166 -7.75 -3.03 5.84
C LYS A 166 -8.92 -3.95 6.14
N LEU A 167 -10.12 -3.53 5.74
CA LEU A 167 -11.28 -4.42 5.73
C LEU A 167 -11.02 -5.58 4.76
N PHE A 168 -11.20 -6.79 5.26
CA PHE A 168 -10.96 -8.01 4.52
C PHE A 168 -12.23 -8.87 4.52
N PRO A 169 -13.08 -8.71 3.50
CA PRO A 169 -14.25 -9.56 3.32
C PRO A 169 -13.82 -11.02 3.22
N TYR A 170 -14.55 -11.90 3.88
CA TYR A 170 -14.39 -13.34 3.83
C TYR A 170 -15.74 -13.98 3.53
N GLN A 171 -15.76 -14.94 2.61
CA GLN A 171 -16.97 -15.66 2.25
C GLN A 171 -16.84 -17.12 2.70
N ILE A 172 -17.58 -17.46 3.76
CA ILE A 172 -17.69 -18.84 4.24
C ILE A 172 -18.35 -19.71 3.19
N ALA A 173 -17.85 -20.93 2.95
CA ALA A 173 -18.37 -21.82 1.92
C ALA A 173 -18.49 -21.11 0.56
N SER A 174 -17.41 -20.45 0.14
CA SER A 174 -17.33 -19.82 -1.17
C SER A 174 -17.12 -20.85 -2.27
N PRO A 175 -17.69 -20.67 -3.48
CA PRO A 175 -17.32 -21.49 -4.64
C PRO A 175 -15.84 -21.32 -5.05
N LEU A 176 -15.13 -20.31 -4.53
CA LEU A 176 -13.69 -20.14 -4.71
C LEU A 176 -12.86 -21.12 -3.86
N GLN A 177 -13.48 -21.86 -2.96
CA GLN A 177 -12.84 -22.86 -2.10
C GLN A 177 -13.45 -24.23 -2.38
N GLU A 178 -12.62 -25.23 -2.70
CA GLU A 178 -13.10 -26.60 -2.89
C GLU A 178 -13.53 -27.26 -1.58
N LYS A 179 -12.84 -26.93 -0.48
CA LYS A 179 -13.09 -27.49 0.85
C LYS A 179 -13.11 -26.37 1.88
N PHE A 180 -14.02 -26.51 2.84
CA PHE A 180 -14.19 -25.58 3.94
C PHE A 180 -14.09 -26.35 5.26
N THR A 181 -12.96 -26.24 5.95
CA THR A 181 -12.71 -26.91 7.23
C THR A 181 -11.88 -25.97 8.09
N ASP A 182 -12.50 -25.44 9.13
CA ASP A 182 -11.85 -24.51 10.07
C ASP A 182 -11.48 -25.26 11.36
N VAL A 183 -10.21 -25.13 11.77
CA VAL A 183 -9.73 -25.61 13.07
C VAL A 183 -9.40 -24.40 13.93
N ILE A 184 -10.19 -24.19 14.98
CA ILE A 184 -10.04 -23.04 15.89
C ILE A 184 -9.47 -23.55 17.20
N THR A 185 -8.26 -23.10 17.54
CA THR A 185 -7.56 -23.44 18.78
C THR A 185 -7.17 -22.17 19.54
N GLY A 186 -7.10 -22.27 20.86
CA GLY A 186 -6.71 -21.15 21.72
C GLY A 186 -6.91 -21.46 23.20
N VAL A 187 -6.16 -20.75 24.04
CA VAL A 187 -6.32 -20.82 25.51
C VAL A 187 -7.68 -20.27 25.95
N PRO A 188 -8.20 -20.64 27.14
CA PRO A 188 -9.39 -20.03 27.71
C PRO A 188 -9.29 -18.50 27.71
N GLY A 189 -10.37 -17.80 27.33
CA GLY A 189 -10.40 -16.33 27.23
C GLY A 189 -9.85 -15.71 25.94
N SER A 190 -9.26 -16.50 25.02
CA SER A 190 -8.71 -16.00 23.75
C SER A 190 -9.72 -15.52 22.70
N GLY A 191 -11.02 -15.64 22.97
CA GLY A 191 -12.08 -15.30 22.01
C GLY A 191 -12.41 -16.40 20.99
N LYS A 192 -11.84 -17.61 21.11
CA LYS A 192 -12.11 -18.76 20.23
C LYS A 192 -13.61 -19.04 20.02
N SER A 193 -14.40 -18.97 21.10
CA SER A 193 -15.84 -19.26 21.08
C SER A 193 -16.64 -18.14 20.43
N VAL A 194 -16.17 -16.89 20.54
CA VAL A 194 -16.76 -15.74 19.83
C VAL A 194 -16.52 -15.89 18.34
N LEU A 195 -15.29 -16.23 17.93
CA LEU A 195 -14.95 -16.45 16.52
C LEU A 195 -15.76 -17.60 15.92
N ALA A 196 -15.82 -18.75 16.59
CA ALA A 196 -16.57 -19.93 16.14
C ALA A 196 -18.07 -19.61 15.94
N ASN A 197 -18.71 -19.01 16.95
CA ASN A 197 -20.11 -18.59 16.83
C ASN A 197 -20.30 -17.56 15.72
N ARG A 198 -19.39 -16.60 15.57
CA ARG A 198 -19.50 -15.56 14.54
C ARG A 198 -19.41 -16.14 13.12
N LEU A 199 -18.49 -17.07 12.89
CA LEU A 199 -18.37 -17.78 11.62
C LEU A 199 -19.64 -18.56 11.33
N ASN A 200 -20.06 -19.42 12.25
CA ASN A 200 -21.27 -20.23 12.10
C ASN A 200 -22.51 -19.35 11.84
N LEU A 201 -22.68 -18.24 12.58
CA LEU A 201 -23.83 -17.35 12.44
C LEU A 201 -23.80 -16.57 11.13
N SER A 202 -22.62 -16.18 10.65
CA SER A 202 -22.51 -15.52 9.35
C SER A 202 -22.91 -16.43 8.18
N SER A 203 -22.87 -17.76 8.34
CA SER A 203 -23.38 -18.69 7.32
C SER A 203 -24.90 -18.59 7.13
N ILE A 204 -25.64 -18.24 8.21
CA ILE A 204 -27.10 -18.08 8.20
C ILE A 204 -27.49 -16.74 7.58
N TYR A 205 -26.70 -15.68 7.79
CA TYR A 205 -26.96 -14.35 7.24
C TYR A 205 -26.68 -14.21 5.73
N ARG A 206 -26.33 -15.30 5.04
CA ARG A 206 -26.21 -15.29 3.58
C ARG A 206 -27.61 -15.33 2.96
N ALA A 207 -27.86 -14.47 1.98
CA ALA A 207 -29.10 -14.45 1.19
C ALA A 207 -29.19 -15.61 0.18
N ASP A 208 -28.66 -16.79 0.54
CA ASP A 208 -28.71 -17.97 -0.30
C ASP A 208 -30.04 -18.70 -0.12
N LYS A 209 -30.54 -19.32 -1.20
CA LYS A 209 -31.78 -20.10 -1.18
C LYS A 209 -31.69 -21.38 -0.35
N LYS A 210 -30.48 -21.85 -0.05
CA LYS A 210 -30.21 -23.06 0.74
C LYS A 210 -29.06 -22.78 1.69
N LEU A 211 -29.27 -23.11 2.97
CA LEU A 211 -28.21 -23.03 3.98
C LEU A 211 -27.16 -24.13 3.74
N PRO A 212 -25.87 -23.84 3.93
CA PRO A 212 -24.83 -24.86 3.85
C PRO A 212 -24.97 -25.86 5.00
N TYR A 213 -24.64 -27.13 4.75
CA TYR A 213 -24.48 -28.10 5.83
C TYR A 213 -23.31 -27.71 6.73
N LEU A 214 -23.55 -27.70 8.04
CA LEU A 214 -22.57 -27.33 9.04
C LEU A 214 -22.41 -28.48 10.04
N THR A 215 -21.18 -28.97 10.18
CA THR A 215 -20.82 -29.96 11.21
C THR A 215 -19.87 -29.32 12.20
N ILE A 216 -20.20 -29.40 13.49
CA ILE A 216 -19.42 -28.79 14.56
C ILE A 216 -18.98 -29.91 15.51
N ILE A 217 -17.67 -29.98 15.75
CA ILE A 217 -17.08 -30.84 16.77
C ILE A 217 -16.41 -29.91 17.78
N ASP A 218 -16.97 -29.84 18.98
CA ASP A 218 -16.54 -28.91 20.02
C ASP A 218 -16.26 -29.62 21.33
N LYS A 219 -15.13 -29.31 21.95
CA LYS A 219 -14.79 -29.73 23.31
C LYS A 219 -15.16 -28.60 24.27
N GLY A 220 -16.44 -28.51 24.64
CA GLY A 220 -16.98 -27.48 25.53
C GLY A 220 -18.34 -26.97 25.06
N TYR A 221 -18.61 -25.69 25.32
CA TYR A 221 -19.88 -25.00 24.96
C TYR A 221 -19.65 -23.83 23.98
N SER A 222 -18.59 -23.87 23.20
CA SER A 222 -18.21 -22.78 22.30
C SER A 222 -19.23 -22.54 21.20
N ALA A 223 -19.92 -23.57 20.72
CA ALA A 223 -20.86 -23.46 19.60
C ALA A 223 -22.34 -23.60 19.98
N LYS A 224 -22.66 -23.68 21.29
CA LYS A 224 -24.03 -23.90 21.76
C LYS A 224 -25.01 -22.81 21.31
N GLY A 225 -24.53 -21.57 21.20
CA GLY A 225 -25.36 -20.42 20.87
C GLY A 225 -26.06 -20.49 19.51
N ILE A 226 -25.64 -21.37 18.60
CA ILE A 226 -26.34 -21.60 17.33
C ILE A 226 -27.32 -22.76 17.36
N ALA A 227 -27.08 -23.75 18.22
CA ALA A 227 -27.99 -24.87 18.39
C ALA A 227 -29.24 -24.47 19.18
N ASP A 228 -29.11 -23.46 20.05
CA ASP A 228 -30.20 -22.91 20.87
C ASP A 228 -30.99 -21.78 20.15
N LEU A 229 -30.67 -21.47 18.89
CA LEU A 229 -31.21 -20.35 18.09
C LEU A 229 -32.36 -20.81 17.19
#